data_AF-A0A0Q0D952-F1
#
_entry.id   AF-A0A0Q0D952-F1
#
_cell.length_a   1.000
_cell.length_b   1.000
_cell.length_c   1.000
_cell.angle_alpha   90.00
_cell.angle_beta   90.00
_cell.angle_gamma   90.00
#
_symmetry.space_group_name_H-M   'P 1'
#
loop_
_entity.id
_entity.type
_entity.pdbx_description
1 polymer ?
#
loop_
_entity_poly.entity_id
_entity_poly.type
_entity_poly.pdbx_seq_one_letter_code
_entity_poly.pdbx_strand_id
1 'polypeptide(L)'
;MLTCGSSRLARFAVADLEALTDTPVFLLEGGTASWIKAGLPLEHGESRLASPRIDRYRRPYEGTDAPREAMQAYLDWEFGLVEQLARDGTHGFYVI
;
A
#
# COMPACT_ATOMS: atom_id res chain seq x y z
N MET A 1 -19.55 8.47 -3.65
CA MET A 1 -18.52 8.94 -4.60
C MET A 1 -17.20 8.27 -4.28
N LEU A 2 -16.51 7.70 -5.27
CA LEU A 2 -15.21 7.05 -5.17
C LEU A 2 -14.12 7.92 -5.81
N THR A 3 -12.91 7.88 -5.25
CA THR A 3 -11.73 8.53 -5.84
C THR A 3 -10.45 7.75 -5.49
N CYS A 4 -9.40 7.99 -6.28
CA CYS A 4 -8.01 7.70 -5.92
C CYS A 4 -7.14 8.76 -6.62
N GLY A 5 -5.80 8.65 -6.59
CA GLY A 5 -4.92 9.66 -7.18
C GLY A 5 -5.30 10.10 -8.59
N SER A 6 -5.72 9.16 -9.45
CA SER A 6 -6.04 9.42 -10.87
C SER A 6 -7.38 8.83 -11.35
N SER A 7 -8.27 8.42 -10.45
CA SER A 7 -9.51 7.64 -10.68
C SER A 7 -9.34 6.20 -11.19
N ARG A 8 -8.14 5.77 -11.59
CA ARG A 8 -7.91 4.44 -12.20
C ARG A 8 -8.27 3.26 -11.28
N LEU A 9 -7.73 3.24 -10.06
CA LEU A 9 -8.05 2.17 -9.09
C LEU A 9 -9.51 2.23 -8.66
N ALA A 10 -10.01 3.44 -8.33
CA ALA A 10 -11.38 3.65 -7.87
C ALA A 10 -12.43 3.20 -8.89
N ARG A 11 -12.13 3.27 -10.20
CA ARG A 11 -13.02 2.79 -11.26
C ARG A 11 -13.34 1.30 -11.14
N PHE A 12 -12.36 0.47 -10.78
CA PHE A 12 -12.58 -0.97 -10.64
C PHE A 12 -13.49 -1.31 -9.45
N ALA A 13 -13.49 -0.50 -8.40
CA ALA A 13 -14.32 -0.70 -7.21
C ALA A 13 -15.78 -0.22 -7.36
N VAL A 14 -16.16 0.38 -8.49
CA VAL A 14 -17.53 0.88 -8.70
C VAL A 14 -18.53 -0.27 -8.67
N ALA A 15 -18.31 -1.30 -9.48
CA ALA A 15 -19.24 -2.43 -9.59
C ALA A 15 -19.39 -3.19 -8.27
N ASP A 16 -18.28 -3.35 -7.53
CA ASP A 16 -18.30 -3.97 -6.21
C ASP A 16 -19.16 -3.16 -5.23
N LEU A 17 -19.02 -1.83 -5.22
CA LEU A 17 -19.80 -0.99 -4.31
C LEU A 17 -21.28 -0.87 -4.71
N GLU A 18 -21.58 -0.87 -6.02
CA GLU A 18 -22.95 -0.94 -6.53
C GLU A 18 -23.63 -2.24 -6.13
N ALA A 19 -22.89 -3.37 -6.11
CA ALA A 19 -23.43 -4.66 -5.67
C ALA A 19 -23.66 -4.73 -4.14
N LEU A 20 -22.90 -3.95 -3.37
CA LEU A 20 -22.93 -3.97 -1.90
C LEU A 20 -23.86 -2.92 -1.28
N THR A 21 -24.34 -1.95 -2.05
CA THR A 21 -25.10 -0.81 -1.52
C THR A 21 -26.26 -0.43 -2.44
N ASP A 22 -27.39 -0.01 -1.86
CA ASP A 22 -28.53 0.53 -2.62
C ASP A 22 -28.35 2.02 -2.99
N THR A 23 -27.17 2.59 -2.74
CA THR A 23 -26.91 4.02 -2.92
C THR A 23 -26.23 4.27 -4.26
N PRO A 24 -26.61 5.32 -5.01
CA PRO A 24 -25.93 5.66 -6.25
C PRO A 24 -24.41 5.83 -6.06
N VAL A 25 -23.64 5.09 -6.84
CA VAL A 25 -22.17 5.17 -6.85
C VAL A 25 -21.73 6.09 -7.98
N PHE A 26 -20.83 7.02 -7.64
CA PHE A 26 -20.26 7.97 -8.60
C PHE A 26 -18.74 7.92 -8.53
N LEU A 27 -18.05 8.14 -9.64
CA LEU A 27 -16.60 8.23 -9.72
C LEU A 27 -16.18 9.69 -9.93
N LEU A 28 -15.21 10.17 -9.15
CA LEU A 28 -14.62 11.50 -9.38
C LEU A 28 -13.74 11.47 -10.64
N GLU A 29 -14.14 12.20 -11.68
CA GLU A 29 -13.40 12.29 -12.93
C GLU A 29 -11.99 12.86 -12.69
N GLY A 30 -10.95 12.14 -13.13
CA GLY A 30 -9.56 12.52 -12.91
C GLY A 30 -9.04 12.32 -11.46
N GLY A 31 -9.91 11.89 -10.54
CA GLY A 31 -9.56 11.55 -9.16
C GLY A 31 -9.09 12.74 -8.32
N THR A 32 -8.38 12.47 -7.23
CA THR A 32 -7.90 13.53 -6.32
C THR A 32 -6.95 14.51 -7.03
N ALA A 33 -6.24 14.10 -8.08
CA ALA A 33 -5.41 15.00 -8.87
C ALA A 33 -6.22 16.10 -9.59
N SER A 34 -7.43 15.81 -10.10
CA SER A 34 -8.27 16.84 -10.74
C SER A 34 -8.82 17.84 -9.72
N TRP A 35 -9.19 17.35 -8.53
CA TRP A 35 -9.59 18.18 -7.39
C TRP A 35 -8.50 19.17 -7.00
N ILE A 36 -7.26 18.70 -6.89
CA ILE A 36 -6.08 19.55 -6.61
C ILE A 36 -5.87 20.57 -7.73
N LYS A 37 -5.94 20.14 -8.99
CA LYS A 37 -5.79 21.04 -10.15
C LYS A 37 -6.86 22.13 -10.19
N ALA A 38 -8.06 21.86 -9.67
CA ALA A 38 -9.14 22.83 -9.54
C ALA A 38 -8.95 23.83 -8.38
N GLY A 39 -7.89 23.70 -7.58
CA GLY A 39 -7.59 24.62 -6.47
C GLY A 39 -8.53 24.43 -5.26
N LEU A 40 -9.19 23.28 -5.15
CA LEU A 40 -10.10 22.97 -4.05
C LEU A 40 -9.33 22.55 -2.79
N PRO A 41 -9.87 22.81 -1.58
CA PRO A 41 -9.18 22.53 -0.33
C PRO A 41 -8.94 21.03 -0.10
N LEU A 42 -7.88 20.72 0.65
CA LEU A 42 -7.53 19.37 1.09
C LEU A 42 -7.55 19.27 2.61
N GLU A 43 -7.85 18.07 3.10
CA GLU A 43 -7.61 17.66 4.48
C GLU A 43 -6.37 16.74 4.52
N HIS A 44 -5.58 16.82 5.59
CA HIS A 44 -4.36 16.03 5.77
C HIS A 44 -4.38 15.25 7.08
N GLY A 45 -3.64 14.15 7.13
CA GLY A 45 -3.58 13.26 8.27
C GLY A 45 -4.65 12.16 8.24
N GLU A 46 -4.75 11.42 9.34
CA GLU A 46 -5.61 10.25 9.48
C GLU A 46 -7.00 10.62 10.00
N SER A 47 -7.78 11.36 9.20
CA SER A 47 -9.04 11.93 9.68
C SER A 47 -10.17 10.89 9.82
N ARG A 48 -10.34 10.00 8.82
CA ARG A 48 -11.49 9.08 8.71
C ARG A 48 -11.13 7.76 8.05
N LEU A 49 -10.34 6.94 8.72
CA LEU A 49 -9.94 5.63 8.22
C LEU A 49 -11.08 4.60 8.38
N ALA A 50 -11.60 4.08 7.28
CA ALA A 50 -12.61 3.01 7.27
C ALA A 50 -12.02 1.60 7.36
N SER A 51 -10.70 1.45 7.16
CA SER A 51 -9.98 0.18 7.15
C SER A 51 -8.65 0.30 7.92
N PRO A 52 -8.11 -0.81 8.48
CA PRO A 52 -6.78 -0.84 9.06
C PRO A 52 -5.67 -0.48 8.05
N ARG A 53 -4.58 0.16 8.53
CA ARG A 53 -3.42 0.57 7.71
C ARG A 53 -2.43 -0.59 7.48
N ILE A 54 -2.85 -1.57 6.70
CA ILE A 54 -2.06 -2.76 6.37
C ILE A 54 -1.70 -2.83 4.87
N ASP A 55 -1.89 -1.74 4.15
CA ASP A 55 -1.65 -1.58 2.71
C ASP A 55 -0.16 -1.44 2.35
N ARG A 56 0.68 -1.13 3.33
CA ARG A 56 2.15 -1.03 3.16
C ARG A 56 2.87 -1.76 4.29
N TYR A 57 3.76 -2.70 3.91
CA TYR A 57 4.75 -3.23 4.84
C TYR A 57 5.77 -2.15 5.20
N ARG A 58 5.94 -1.87 6.50
CA ARG A 58 6.93 -0.92 7.01
C ARG A 58 8.32 -1.58 6.96
N ARG A 59 8.99 -1.44 5.82
CA ARG A 59 10.34 -1.95 5.57
C ARG A 59 11.32 -1.31 6.57
N PRO A 60 12.00 -2.10 7.42
CA PRO A 60 12.89 -1.55 8.46
C PRO A 60 14.08 -0.74 7.92
N TYR A 61 14.46 -0.97 6.67
CA TYR A 61 15.56 -0.30 5.97
C TYR A 61 15.14 0.91 5.12
N GLU A 62 13.87 1.33 5.18
CA GLU A 62 13.38 2.56 4.52
C GLU A 62 13.13 3.68 5.53
N GLY A 63 13.64 4.89 5.24
CA GLY A 63 13.50 6.05 6.12
C GLY A 63 14.50 6.04 7.28
N THR A 64 14.27 6.89 8.28
CA THR A 64 15.15 7.07 9.45
C THR A 64 14.43 6.92 10.79
N ASP A 65 13.16 6.55 10.76
CA ASP A 65 12.24 6.47 11.89
C ASP A 65 11.93 5.04 12.33
N ALA A 66 12.51 4.03 11.67
CA ALA A 66 12.39 2.65 12.10
C ALA A 66 13.15 2.46 13.43
N PRO A 67 12.55 1.74 14.40
CA PRO A 67 13.20 1.53 15.67
C PRO A 67 14.36 0.54 15.53
N ARG A 68 15.36 0.66 16.41
CA ARG A 68 16.62 -0.11 16.32
C ARG A 68 16.39 -1.62 16.34
N GLU A 69 15.45 -2.09 17.16
CA GLU A 69 15.11 -3.51 17.26
C GLU A 69 14.53 -4.06 15.95
N ALA A 70 13.75 -3.27 15.20
CA ALA A 70 13.22 -3.70 13.90
C ALA A 70 14.33 -3.77 12.84
N MET A 71 15.28 -2.84 12.88
CA MET A 71 16.47 -2.89 12.04
C MET A 71 17.33 -4.11 12.38
N GLN A 72 17.58 -4.38 13.66
CA GLN A 72 18.34 -5.54 14.09
C GLN A 72 17.66 -6.85 13.68
N ALA A 73 16.35 -6.97 13.89
CA ALA A 73 15.59 -8.14 13.47
C ALA A 73 15.62 -8.36 11.95
N TYR A 74 15.66 -7.28 11.16
CA TYR A 74 15.85 -7.37 9.72
C TYR A 74 17.22 -7.95 9.35
N LEU A 75 18.30 -7.50 10.02
CA LEU A 75 19.64 -8.06 9.81
C LEU A 75 19.73 -9.53 10.24
N ASP A 76 19.12 -9.87 11.37
CA ASP A 76 19.07 -11.25 11.86
C ASP A 76 18.30 -12.16 10.88
N TRP A 77 17.21 -11.63 10.29
CA TRP A 77 16.47 -12.31 9.24
C TRP A 77 17.33 -12.54 7.99
N GLU A 78 18.04 -11.52 7.50
CA GLU A 78 18.94 -11.63 6.34
C GLU A 78 20.04 -12.68 6.56
N PHE A 79 20.61 -12.72 7.76
CA PHE A 79 21.64 -13.70 8.12
C PHE A 79 21.14 -15.16 7.96
N GLY A 80 19.87 -15.42 8.30
CA GLY A 80 19.25 -16.74 8.19
C GLY A 80 18.79 -17.14 6.77
N LEU A 81 18.90 -16.26 5.76
CA LEU A 81 18.35 -16.54 4.43
C LEU A 81 19.08 -17.66 3.69
N VAL A 82 20.40 -17.78 3.84
CA VAL A 82 21.17 -18.84 3.15
C VAL A 82 20.74 -20.23 3.59
N GLU A 83 20.48 -20.42 4.89
CA GLU A 83 19.96 -21.69 5.40
C GLU A 83 18.54 -21.97 4.90
N GLN A 84 17.70 -20.94 4.79
CA GLN A 84 16.37 -21.07 4.19
C GLN A 84 16.44 -21.48 2.71
N LEU A 85 17.36 -20.88 1.94
CA LEU A 85 17.60 -21.27 0.55
C LEU A 85 18.04 -22.73 0.44
N ALA A 86 18.98 -23.17 1.28
CA ALA A 86 19.44 -24.56 1.29
C ALA A 86 18.30 -25.55 1.63
N ARG A 87 17.40 -25.18 2.54
CA ARG A 87 16.22 -26.00 2.89
C ARG A 87 15.16 -26.01 1.79
N ASP A 88 14.96 -24.89 1.10
CA ASP A 88 14.04 -24.79 -0.03
C ASP A 88 14.53 -25.61 -1.23
N GLY A 89 15.81 -25.46 -1.60
CA GLY A 89 16.46 -26.25 -2.64
C GLY A 89 15.95 -26.01 -4.07
N THR A 90 15.08 -25.01 -4.29
CA THR A 90 14.51 -24.71 -5.62
C THR A 90 15.03 -23.44 -6.27
N HIS A 91 15.91 -22.70 -5.58
CA HIS A 91 16.36 -21.38 -6.03
C HIS A 91 17.20 -21.38 -7.31
N GLY A 92 17.96 -22.45 -7.59
CA GLY A 92 18.81 -22.54 -8.80
C GLY A 92 19.95 -21.51 -8.89
N PHE A 93 20.13 -20.64 -7.90
CA PHE A 93 21.22 -19.66 -7.84
C PHE A 93 22.60 -20.31 -7.76
N TYR A 94 23.56 -19.74 -8.49
CA TYR A 94 25.00 -20.03 -8.41
C TYR A 94 25.79 -18.71 -8.55
N VAL A 95 26.99 -18.66 -7.98
CA VAL A 95 27.89 -17.49 -8.05
C VAL A 95 29.12 -17.89 -8.87
N ILE A 96 29.48 -17.07 -9.87
CA ILE A 96 30.59 -17.30 -10.81
C ILE A 96 31.95 -16.87 -10.27
#